data_AF-A0A357FAI8-F1
#
_entry.id   AF-A0A357FAI8-F1
#
_cell.length_a   1.000
_cell.length_b   1.000
_cell.length_c   1.000
_cell.angle_alpha   90.00
_cell.angle_beta   90.00
_cell.angle_gamma   90.00
#
_symmetry.space_group_name_H-M   'P 1'
#
loop_
_entity.id
_entity.type
_entity.pdbx_description
1 polymer ?
#
loop_
_entity_poly.entity_id
_entity_poly.type
_entity_poly.pdbx_seq_one_letter_code
_entity_poly.pdbx_strand_id
1 'polypeptide(L)'
;NFSAPFDERTPFPAKARVLQMLCGGTPETQPELYQQITPANWISAKTPPFLLIQGETDALISATETQAFWEVLQAHKVADSAFLRLPLVEHAFDIFPTLTAQCIVPTIEGYLIMLHQNHLYNSGEK
;
A
#
# COMPACT_ATOMS: atom_id res chain seq x y z
N ASN A 1 -4.67 -9.80 -2.14
CA ASN A 1 -3.96 -11.08 -2.35
C ASN A 1 -3.15 -10.96 -3.64
N PHE A 2 -1.85 -11.26 -3.61
CA PHE A 2 -0.96 -11.12 -4.79
C PHE A 2 -1.12 -12.21 -5.85
N SER A 3 -2.00 -13.21 -5.64
CA SER A 3 -2.37 -14.17 -6.69
C SER A 3 -3.36 -13.61 -7.73
N ALA A 4 -4.19 -12.62 -7.36
CA ALA A 4 -5.19 -12.00 -8.24
C ALA A 4 -4.67 -11.49 -9.61
N PRO A 5 -3.49 -10.84 -9.72
CA PRO A 5 -2.97 -10.38 -11.01
C PRO A 5 -2.64 -11.50 -12.01
N PHE A 6 -2.72 -12.78 -11.64
CA PHE A 6 -2.51 -13.92 -12.56
C PHE A 6 -3.82 -14.50 -13.11
N ASP A 7 -4.97 -13.96 -12.73
CA ASP A 7 -6.26 -14.29 -13.37
C ASP A 7 -6.21 -13.88 -14.86
N GLU A 8 -6.67 -14.75 -15.76
CA GLU A 8 -6.74 -14.49 -17.21
C GLU A 8 -7.57 -13.23 -17.56
N ARG A 9 -8.39 -12.74 -16.62
CA ARG A 9 -9.21 -11.53 -16.75
C ARG A 9 -8.57 -10.27 -16.18
N THR A 10 -7.35 -10.36 -15.66
CA THR A 10 -6.65 -9.23 -15.04
C THR A 10 -6.39 -8.11 -16.05
N PRO A 11 -6.73 -6.85 -15.73
CA PRO A 11 -6.32 -5.72 -16.56
C PRO A 11 -4.87 -5.29 -16.29
N PHE A 12 -4.13 -5.97 -15.40
CA PHE A 12 -2.79 -5.59 -14.94
C PHE A 12 -1.68 -6.60 -15.31
N PRO A 13 -1.40 -6.83 -16.61
CA PRO A 13 -0.42 -7.84 -17.05
C PRO A 13 1.02 -7.50 -16.65
N ALA A 14 1.36 -6.21 -16.55
CA ALA A 14 2.69 -5.77 -16.13
C ALA A 14 2.97 -6.13 -14.66
N LYS A 15 1.97 -6.01 -13.78
CA LYS A 15 2.09 -6.43 -12.38
C LYS A 15 2.35 -7.93 -12.24
N ALA A 16 1.62 -8.75 -13.00
CA ALA A 16 1.82 -10.21 -13.02
C ALA A 16 3.25 -10.56 -13.41
N ARG A 17 3.80 -9.89 -14.43
CA ARG A 17 5.18 -10.07 -14.88
C ARG A 17 6.20 -9.74 -13.78
N VAL A 18 6.02 -8.62 -13.08
CA VAL A 18 6.90 -8.20 -11.98
C VAL A 18 6.87 -9.21 -10.83
N LEU A 19 5.67 -9.65 -10.42
CA LEU A 19 5.54 -10.64 -9.36
C LEU A 19 6.12 -12.00 -9.77
N GLN A 20 5.96 -12.41 -11.02
CA GLN A 20 6.55 -13.65 -11.52
C GLN A 20 8.09 -13.61 -11.45
N MET A 21 8.69 -12.48 -11.81
CA MET A 21 10.14 -12.27 -11.69
C MET A 21 10.60 -12.30 -10.24
N LEU A 22 9.87 -11.63 -9.33
CA LEU A 22 10.17 -11.59 -7.90
C LEU A 22 10.08 -12.96 -7.24
N CYS A 23 9.05 -13.73 -7.54
CA CYS A 23 8.79 -15.04 -6.94
C CYS A 23 9.47 -16.20 -7.66
N GLY A 24 10.10 -15.97 -8.82
CA GLY A 24 10.67 -17.05 -9.65
C GLY A 24 9.63 -18.03 -10.19
N GLY A 25 8.36 -17.63 -10.29
CA GLY A 25 7.25 -18.50 -10.67
C GLY A 25 5.88 -17.84 -10.55
N THR A 26 4.84 -18.58 -10.90
CA THR A 26 3.44 -18.14 -10.78
C THR A 26 2.86 -18.57 -9.43
N PRO A 27 1.68 -18.07 -9.02
CA PRO A 27 1.02 -18.54 -7.81
C PRO A 27 0.81 -20.06 -7.76
N GLU A 28 0.62 -20.72 -8.91
CA GLU A 28 0.44 -22.17 -9.02
C GLU A 28 1.75 -22.92 -8.74
N THR A 29 2.89 -22.39 -9.19
CA THR A 29 4.19 -23.05 -9.02
C THR A 29 4.92 -22.66 -7.75
N GLN A 30 4.60 -21.50 -7.17
CA GLN A 30 5.24 -20.94 -5.96
C GLN A 30 4.22 -20.45 -4.91
N PRO A 31 3.18 -21.24 -4.55
CA PRO A 31 2.06 -20.76 -3.73
C PRO A 31 2.49 -20.21 -2.36
N GLU A 32 3.46 -20.84 -1.72
CA GLU A 32 3.99 -20.41 -0.41
C GLU A 32 4.66 -19.04 -0.49
N LEU A 33 5.42 -18.75 -1.56
CA LEU A 33 6.05 -17.44 -1.73
C LEU A 33 5.00 -16.35 -1.92
N TYR A 34 3.95 -16.59 -2.72
CA TYR A 34 2.87 -15.62 -2.90
C TYR A 34 2.10 -15.35 -1.60
N GLN A 35 1.93 -16.36 -0.74
CA GLN A 35 1.37 -16.16 0.60
C GLN A 35 2.31 -15.32 1.47
N GLN A 36 3.61 -15.60 1.44
CA GLN A 36 4.61 -14.87 2.24
C GLN A 36 4.74 -13.41 1.82
N ILE A 37 4.69 -13.09 0.52
CA ILE A 37 4.84 -11.70 0.07
C ILE A 37 3.54 -10.89 0.11
N THR A 38 2.39 -11.51 0.40
CA THR A 38 1.10 -10.80 0.51
C THR A 38 1.04 -10.04 1.84
N PRO A 39 1.08 -8.68 1.86
CA PRO A 39 1.21 -7.92 3.11
C PRO A 39 0.03 -8.09 4.06
N ALA A 40 -1.18 -8.28 3.53
CA ALA A 40 -2.39 -8.48 4.32
C ALA A 40 -2.32 -9.70 5.25
N ASN A 41 -1.49 -10.71 4.92
CA ASN A 41 -1.34 -11.91 5.72
C ASN A 41 -0.55 -11.67 7.03
N TRP A 42 0.10 -10.51 7.16
CA TRP A 42 0.97 -10.17 8.29
C TRP A 42 0.35 -9.13 9.23
N ILE A 43 -0.88 -8.67 8.95
CA ILE A 43 -1.57 -7.75 9.85
C ILE A 43 -1.89 -8.47 11.16
N SER A 44 -1.60 -7.81 12.27
CA SER A 44 -1.74 -8.32 13.63
C SER A 44 -1.96 -7.18 14.62
N ALA A 45 -2.16 -7.51 15.90
CA ALA A 45 -2.26 -6.52 16.96
C ALA A 45 -1.00 -5.65 17.16
N LYS A 46 0.15 -6.04 16.58
CA LYS A 46 1.41 -5.28 16.65
C LYS A 46 1.68 -4.46 15.38
N THR A 47 0.76 -4.48 14.42
CA THR A 47 0.92 -3.75 13.17
C THR A 47 1.02 -2.25 13.44
N PRO A 48 2.06 -1.57 12.95
CA PRO A 48 2.20 -0.11 13.12
C PRO A 48 1.19 0.64 12.24
N PRO A 49 0.95 1.94 12.48
CA PRO A 49 0.12 2.77 11.62
C PRO A 49 0.63 2.84 10.17
N PHE A 50 -0.29 2.90 9.21
CA PHE A 50 0.02 3.03 7.77
C PHE A 50 -0.53 4.33 7.19
N LEU A 51 0.28 5.05 6.41
CA LEU A 51 -0.22 6.02 5.44
C LEU A 51 -0.20 5.39 4.05
N LEU A 52 -1.37 5.03 3.54
CA LEU A 52 -1.53 4.53 2.18
C LEU A 52 -1.74 5.71 1.24
N ILE A 53 -0.99 5.77 0.14
CA ILE A 53 -1.11 6.80 -0.90
C ILE A 53 -1.25 6.07 -2.23
N GLN A 54 -2.33 6.32 -2.96
CA GLN A 54 -2.62 5.63 -4.22
C GLN A 54 -3.16 6.60 -5.26
N GLY A 55 -2.56 6.57 -6.46
CA GLY A 55 -3.12 7.22 -7.63
C GLY A 55 -4.36 6.49 -8.13
N GLU A 56 -5.45 7.22 -8.39
CA GLU A 56 -6.71 6.62 -8.88
C GLU A 56 -6.64 6.19 -10.34
N THR A 57 -5.66 6.67 -11.12
CA THR A 57 -5.47 6.27 -12.52
C THR A 57 -4.30 5.32 -12.73
N ASP A 58 -3.62 4.89 -11.67
CA ASP A 58 -2.49 3.94 -11.71
C ASP A 58 -2.78 2.70 -12.57
N ALA A 59 -2.12 2.66 -13.73
CA ALA A 59 -2.26 1.56 -14.69
C ALA A 59 -1.46 0.31 -14.34
N LEU A 60 -0.58 0.34 -13.33
CA LEU A 60 0.21 -0.82 -12.90
C LEU A 60 -0.47 -1.55 -11.73
N ILE A 61 -0.96 -0.81 -10.75
CA ILE A 61 -1.58 -1.35 -9.53
C ILE A 61 -2.94 -0.70 -9.32
N SER A 62 -3.99 -1.53 -9.30
CA SER A 62 -5.35 -1.04 -9.08
C SER A 62 -5.52 -0.33 -7.75
N ALA A 63 -6.22 0.81 -7.76
CA ALA A 63 -6.68 1.45 -6.54
C ALA A 63 -7.58 0.55 -5.67
N THR A 64 -8.27 -0.42 -6.27
CA THR A 64 -9.11 -1.39 -5.55
C THR A 64 -8.28 -2.31 -4.65
N GLU A 65 -7.03 -2.60 -5.00
CA GLU A 65 -6.18 -3.46 -4.18
C GLU A 65 -5.71 -2.73 -2.92
N THR A 66 -5.34 -1.45 -3.04
CA THR A 66 -5.01 -0.60 -1.90
C THR A 66 -6.23 -0.38 -1.01
N GLN A 67 -7.42 -0.20 -1.60
CA GLN A 67 -8.69 -0.16 -0.86
C GLN A 67 -8.96 -1.47 -0.09
N ALA A 68 -8.74 -2.64 -0.70
CA ALA A 68 -8.89 -3.92 0.00
C ALA A 68 -7.90 -4.07 1.16
N PHE A 69 -6.65 -3.60 1.00
CA PHE A 69 -5.67 -3.61 2.09
C PHE A 69 -6.07 -2.66 3.22
N TRP A 70 -6.58 -1.46 2.88
CA TRP A 70 -7.15 -0.53 3.84
C TRP A 70 -8.28 -1.15 4.66
N GLU A 71 -9.20 -1.88 4.02
CA GLU A 71 -10.29 -2.58 4.71
C GLU A 71 -9.76 -3.61 5.72
N VAL A 72 -8.67 -4.31 5.41
CA VAL A 72 -8.04 -5.25 6.37
C VAL A 72 -7.42 -4.50 7.55
N LEU A 73 -6.75 -3.36 7.33
CA LEU A 73 -6.23 -2.51 8.41
C LEU A 73 -7.36 -2.03 9.33
N GLN A 74 -8.48 -1.59 8.75
CA GLN A 74 -9.65 -1.13 9.49
C GLN A 74 -10.31 -2.26 10.28
N ALA A 75 -10.44 -3.45 9.69
CA ALA A 75 -10.97 -4.64 10.37
C ALA A 75 -10.13 -5.03 11.60
N HIS A 76 -8.80 -4.84 11.53
CA HIS A 76 -7.88 -5.07 12.63
C HIS A 76 -7.71 -3.88 13.58
N LYS A 77 -8.40 -2.76 13.32
CA LYS A 77 -8.34 -1.53 14.11
C LYS A 77 -6.91 -1.01 14.28
N VAL A 78 -6.12 -1.03 13.21
CA VAL A 78 -4.76 -0.48 13.22
C VAL A 78 -4.86 1.05 13.34
N ALA A 79 -4.68 1.54 14.57
CA ALA A 79 -4.84 2.94 14.92
C ALA A 79 -3.92 3.87 14.12
N ASP A 80 -4.33 5.14 14.01
CA ASP A 80 -3.61 6.21 13.33
C ASP A 80 -3.27 5.95 11.85
N SER A 81 -3.85 4.91 11.23
CA SER A 81 -3.68 4.66 9.80
C SER A 81 -4.57 5.59 8.97
N ALA A 82 -4.12 5.96 7.78
CA ALA A 82 -4.83 6.81 6.85
C ALA A 82 -4.71 6.30 5.40
N PHE A 83 -5.70 6.60 4.58
CA PHE A 83 -5.69 6.30 3.15
C PHE A 83 -6.00 7.54 2.31
N LEU A 84 -5.03 7.94 1.51
CA LEU A 84 -5.12 9.05 0.57
C LEU A 84 -5.19 8.52 -0.86
N ARG A 85 -6.30 8.81 -1.52
CA ARG A 85 -6.49 8.56 -2.95
C ARG A 85 -6.27 9.85 -3.72
N LEU A 86 -5.46 9.78 -4.77
CA LEU A 86 -5.05 10.92 -5.56
C LEU A 86 -5.72 10.86 -6.95
N PRO A 87 -6.71 11.72 -7.24
CA PRO A 87 -7.37 11.75 -8.54
C PRO A 87 -6.38 12.10 -9.66
N LEU A 88 -6.51 11.45 -10.82
CA LEU A 88 -5.68 11.72 -12.02
C LEU A 88 -4.17 11.52 -11.81
N VAL A 89 -3.79 10.73 -10.81
CA VAL A 89 -2.40 10.40 -10.52
C VAL A 89 -2.10 8.96 -10.95
N GLU A 90 -1.04 8.82 -11.73
CA GLU A 90 -0.53 7.56 -12.26
C GLU A 90 0.49 6.89 -11.32
N HIS A 91 0.92 5.69 -11.71
CA HIS A 91 2.02 4.98 -11.06
C HIS A 91 3.29 5.84 -11.01
N ALA A 92 4.02 5.75 -9.90
CA ALA A 92 5.33 6.39 -9.73
C ALA A 92 5.34 7.92 -10.01
N PHE A 93 4.27 8.61 -9.61
CA PHE A 93 4.08 10.05 -9.81
C PHE A 93 5.16 10.93 -9.17
N ASP A 94 5.95 10.35 -8.26
CA ASP A 94 6.97 10.97 -7.42
C ASP A 94 8.41 10.78 -7.92
N ILE A 95 8.64 9.99 -8.99
CA ILE A 95 9.99 9.82 -9.57
C ILE A 95 10.57 11.15 -10.07
N PHE A 96 9.71 12.04 -10.58
CA PHE A 96 10.10 13.36 -11.05
C PHE A 96 9.55 14.45 -10.13
N PRO A 97 10.23 15.60 -10.00
CA PRO A 97 9.81 16.71 -9.14
C PRO A 97 8.64 17.50 -9.74
N THR A 98 7.55 16.81 -10.07
CA THR A 98 6.31 17.39 -10.56
C THR A 98 5.62 18.19 -9.45
N LEU A 99 4.66 19.04 -9.82
CA LEU A 99 3.86 19.77 -8.83
C LEU A 99 3.13 18.78 -7.90
N THR A 100 2.54 17.71 -8.45
CA THR A 100 1.88 16.66 -7.66
C THR A 100 2.83 16.02 -6.65
N ALA A 101 4.05 15.67 -7.09
CA ALA A 101 5.09 15.10 -6.22
C ALA A 101 5.54 16.07 -5.13
N GLN A 102 5.59 17.38 -5.40
CA GLN A 102 5.94 18.38 -4.39
C GLN A 102 4.80 18.62 -3.40
N CYS A 103 3.56 18.63 -3.88
CA CYS A 103 2.38 18.88 -3.06
C CYS A 103 2.07 17.76 -2.06
N ILE A 104 2.53 16.51 -2.30
CA ILE A 104 2.30 15.42 -1.36
C ILE A 104 3.21 15.50 -0.14
N VAL A 105 4.40 16.11 -0.26
CA VAL A 105 5.42 16.13 0.80
C VAL A 105 4.92 16.73 2.11
N PRO A 106 4.27 17.92 2.15
CA PRO A 106 3.74 18.48 3.40
C PRO A 106 2.66 17.61 4.04
N THR A 107 1.93 16.83 3.25
CA THR A 107 0.91 15.89 3.77
C THR A 107 1.58 14.72 4.49
N ILE A 108 2.63 14.15 3.90
CA ILE A 108 3.43 13.07 4.52
C ILE A 108 4.11 13.59 5.80
N GLU A 109 4.71 14.79 5.74
CA GLU A 109 5.31 15.44 6.90
C GLU A 109 4.29 15.62 8.04
N GLY A 110 3.12 16.19 7.75
CA GLY A 110 2.07 16.39 8.74
C GLY A 110 1.60 15.08 9.39
N TYR A 111 1.46 14.01 8.60
CA TYR A 111 1.14 12.69 9.12
C TYR A 111 2.21 12.14 10.06
N LEU A 112 3.49 12.26 9.69
CA LEU A 112 4.61 11.80 10.53
C LEU A 112 4.72 12.61 11.83
N ILE A 113 4.51 13.93 11.78
CA ILE A 113 4.48 14.79 12.97
C ILE A 113 3.32 14.37 13.89
N MET A 114 2.13 14.15 13.35
CA MET A 114 0.97 13.67 14.11
C MET A 114 1.28 12.33 14.79
N LEU A 115 1.81 11.35 14.05
CA LEU A 115 2.19 10.05 14.61
C LEU A 115 3.19 10.18 15.75
N HIS A 116 4.22 11.00 15.58
CA HIS A 116 5.23 11.23 16.61
C HIS A 116 4.62 11.90 17.86
N GLN A 117 3.75 12.89 17.67
CA GLN A 117 3.06 13.56 18.78
C GLN A 117 2.12 12.64 19.55
N ASN A 118 1.42 11.73 18.86
CA ASN A 118 0.59 10.69 19.47
C ASN A 118 1.45 9.69 20.24
N HIS A 119 2.60 9.29 19.70
CA HIS A 119 3.54 8.41 20.39
C HIS A 119 4.01 9.01 21.72
N LEU A 120 4.49 10.27 21.70
CA LEU A 120 4.93 10.98 22.91
C LEU A 120 3.81 11.14 23.95
N TYR A 121 2.58 11.36 23.50
CA TYR A 121 1.43 11.45 24.40
C TYR A 121 1.12 10.11 25.06
N ASN A 122 1.18 9.01 24.31
CA ASN A 122 0.87 7.67 24.80
C ASN A 122 2.01 7.04 25.61
N SER A 123 3.26 7.43 25.38
CA SER A 123 4.44 6.96 26.14
C SER A 123 4.60 7.63 27.50
N GLY A 124 3.89 8.73 27.76
CA GLY A 124 4.04 9.52 28.98
C GLY A 124 5.33 10.34 29.02
N GLU A 125 5.98 10.56 27.89
CA GLU A 125 7.19 11.40 27.75
C GLU A 125 6.85 12.90 27.57
N LYS A 126 5.67 13.33 28.04
CA LYS A 126 5.22 14.73 28.04
C LYS A 126 5.05 15.27 29.45
#